data_AF-A0A2D4J471-F1
#
_entry.id   AF-A0A2D4J471-F1
#
_cell.length_a   1.000
_cell.length_b   1.000
_cell.length_c   1.000
_cell.angle_alpha   90.00
_cell.angle_beta   90.00
_cell.angle_gamma   90.00
#
_symmetry.space_group_name_H-M   'P 1'
#
loop_
_entity.id
_entity.type
_entity.pdbx_description
1 polymer ?
#
loop_
_entity_poly.entity_id
_entity_poly.type
_entity_poly.pdbx_seq_one_letter_code
_entity_poly.pdbx_strand_id
1 'polypeptide(L)'
;SWSCFCKILVGSSLGGWLMLHAAIARPEKIAALVGIAVAADHIVSTFQQLPVEAKKEIEEKGEWKLPTKHSEEGFYSVPYELIQEAENHCVLSSPLPIKCPVRLIHGLKDEDIPWQISMKVAENIVSGDVDIILRKSGQHRMKEKDDIKVIVYTVEDLIEQLST
;
A
#
# COMPACT_ATOMS: atom_id res chain seq x y z
N SER A 1 9.25 -23.27 -25.97
CA SER A 1 8.05 -22.79 -25.27
C SER A 1 8.47 -21.63 -24.39
N TRP A 2 7.87 -20.45 -24.57
CA TRP A 2 8.19 -19.30 -23.72
C TRP A 2 7.46 -19.49 -22.39
N SER A 3 8.16 -19.94 -21.35
CA SER A 3 7.68 -19.81 -19.98
C SER A 3 7.62 -18.32 -19.67
N CYS A 4 6.41 -17.76 -19.62
CA CYS A 4 6.21 -16.40 -19.13
C CYS A 4 6.59 -16.42 -17.64
N PHE A 5 7.70 -15.79 -17.28
CA PHE A 5 8.11 -15.64 -15.88
C PHE A 5 7.20 -14.62 -15.20
N CYS A 6 6.06 -15.09 -14.71
CA CYS A 6 5.14 -14.28 -13.92
C CYS A 6 5.72 -14.08 -12.51
N LYS A 7 5.58 -12.88 -11.94
CA LYS A 7 6.17 -12.50 -10.65
C LYS A 7 5.10 -12.37 -9.57
N ILE A 8 5.44 -12.76 -8.35
CA ILE A 8 4.71 -12.32 -7.16
C ILE A 8 5.34 -11.00 -6.71
N LEU A 9 4.53 -9.96 -6.54
CA LEU A 9 5.00 -8.70 -5.98
C LEU A 9 4.63 -8.63 -4.50
N VAL A 10 5.61 -8.28 -3.67
CA VAL A 10 5.41 -8.00 -2.25
C VAL A 10 5.71 -6.53 -2.01
N GLY A 11 4.66 -5.76 -1.70
CA GLY A 11 4.74 -4.30 -1.55
C GLY A 11 4.38 -3.86 -0.13
N SER A 12 5.27 -3.13 0.54
CA SER A 12 5.04 -2.59 1.88
C SER A 12 4.80 -1.07 1.85
N SER A 13 3.78 -0.58 2.55
CA SER A 13 3.42 0.84 2.64
C SER A 13 3.28 1.48 1.26
N LEU A 14 4.09 2.50 0.93
CA LEU A 14 4.18 3.10 -0.41
C LEU A 14 4.47 2.06 -1.50
N GLY A 15 5.31 1.07 -1.22
CA GLY A 15 5.59 -0.04 -2.14
C GLY A 15 4.33 -0.86 -2.47
N GLY A 16 3.38 -0.95 -1.54
CA GLY A 16 2.07 -1.55 -1.78
C GLY A 16 1.23 -0.75 -2.77
N TRP A 17 1.30 0.57 -2.73
CA TRP A 17 0.60 1.43 -3.71
C TRP A 17 1.22 1.32 -5.11
N LEU A 18 2.54 1.37 -5.20
CA LEU A 18 3.28 1.18 -6.46
C LEU A 18 3.07 -0.22 -7.05
N MET A 19 2.93 -1.23 -6.19
CA MET A 19 2.60 -2.60 -6.59
C MET A 19 1.25 -2.67 -7.32
N LEU A 20 0.22 -1.94 -6.87
CA LEU A 20 -1.07 -1.88 -7.54
C LEU A 20 -0.91 -1.29 -8.96
N HIS A 21 -0.19 -0.17 -9.08
CA HIS A 21 0.13 0.44 -10.38
C HIS A 21 0.88 -0.52 -11.31
N ALA A 22 1.87 -1.25 -10.77
CA ALA A 22 2.62 -2.22 -11.55
C ALA A 22 1.75 -3.38 -12.07
N ALA A 23 0.80 -3.86 -11.25
CA ALA A 23 -0.15 -4.89 -11.64
C ALA A 23 -1.14 -4.42 -12.70
N ILE A 24 -1.62 -3.18 -12.59
CA ILE A 24 -2.51 -2.57 -13.59
C ILE A 24 -1.79 -2.37 -14.92
N ALA A 25 -0.54 -1.92 -14.87
CA ALA A 25 0.23 -1.61 -16.08
C ALA A 25 0.77 -2.85 -16.80
N ARG A 26 0.98 -3.97 -16.10
CA ARG A 26 1.60 -5.20 -16.65
C ARG A 26 0.91 -6.48 -16.15
N PRO A 27 -0.42 -6.62 -16.33
CA PRO A 27 -1.19 -7.72 -15.74
C PRO A 27 -0.67 -9.10 -16.18
N GLU A 28 -0.11 -9.22 -17.38
CA GLU A 28 0.45 -10.46 -17.92
C GLU A 28 1.75 -10.92 -17.26
N LYS A 29 2.42 -10.03 -16.50
CA LYS A 29 3.68 -10.34 -15.80
C LYS A 29 3.51 -10.56 -14.31
N ILE A 30 2.33 -10.32 -13.77
CA ILE A 30 2.07 -10.39 -12.33
C ILE A 30 1.18 -11.58 -12.02
N ALA A 31 1.73 -12.57 -11.32
CA ALA A 31 1.02 -13.78 -10.93
C ALA A 31 0.11 -13.56 -9.71
N ALA A 32 0.57 -12.76 -8.73
CA ALA A 32 -0.17 -12.44 -7.51
C ALA A 32 0.47 -11.27 -6.75
N LEU A 33 -0.27 -10.73 -5.77
CA LEU A 33 0.13 -9.58 -4.97
C LEU A 33 0.06 -9.87 -3.47
N VAL A 34 1.07 -9.43 -2.72
CA VAL A 34 1.05 -9.40 -1.26
C VAL A 34 1.34 -7.97 -0.79
N GLY A 35 0.31 -7.31 -0.27
CA GLY A 35 0.40 -5.95 0.29
C GLY A 35 0.59 -5.98 1.80
N ILE A 36 1.53 -5.19 2.33
CA ILE A 36 1.77 -5.03 3.78
C ILE A 36 1.53 -3.57 4.13
N ALA A 37 0.57 -3.27 5.00
CA ALA A 37 0.22 -1.91 5.41
C ALA A 37 0.06 -0.93 4.22
N VAL A 38 -0.65 -1.36 3.16
CA VAL A 38 -0.73 -0.65 1.87
C VAL A 38 -1.19 0.80 2.05
N ALA A 39 -0.37 1.75 1.59
CA ALA A 39 -0.60 3.19 1.75
C ALA A 39 -1.25 3.83 0.50
N ALA A 40 -2.14 3.11 -0.18
CA ALA A 40 -2.77 3.58 -1.42
C ALA A 40 -3.52 4.90 -1.17
N ASP A 41 -3.16 5.92 -1.95
CA ASP A 41 -3.70 7.28 -1.94
C ASP A 41 -3.57 8.03 -0.59
N HIS A 42 -2.88 7.43 0.39
CA HIS A 42 -2.93 7.90 1.76
C HIS A 42 -2.37 9.31 1.89
N ILE A 43 -1.19 9.56 1.31
CA ILE A 43 -0.52 10.87 1.40
C ILE A 43 -1.37 12.01 0.83
N VAL A 44 -2.07 11.76 -0.28
CA VAL A 44 -2.97 12.71 -0.91
C VAL A 44 -4.19 12.94 -0.03
N SER A 45 -4.83 11.87 0.44
CA SER A 45 -6.02 11.98 1.29
C SER A 45 -5.74 12.70 2.61
N THR A 46 -4.58 12.46 3.22
CA THR A 46 -4.14 13.11 4.45
C THR A 46 -3.85 14.59 4.19
N PHE A 47 -3.17 14.93 3.10
CA PHE A 47 -2.96 16.32 2.71
C PHE A 47 -4.29 17.06 2.49
N GLN A 48 -5.24 16.45 1.78
CA GLN A 48 -6.54 17.06 1.50
C GLN A 48 -7.35 17.39 2.77
N GLN A 49 -7.21 16.56 3.82
CA GLN A 49 -7.86 16.75 5.12
C GLN A 49 -7.21 17.82 5.99
N LEU A 50 -6.03 18.34 5.62
CA LEU A 50 -5.41 19.44 6.37
C LEU A 50 -6.26 20.72 6.31
N PRO A 51 -6.21 21.56 7.36
CA PRO A 51 -6.78 22.91 7.32
C PRO A 51 -6.25 23.72 6.14
N VAL A 52 -7.06 24.66 5.64
CA VAL A 52 -6.71 25.48 4.48
C VAL A 52 -5.43 26.29 4.73
N GLU A 53 -5.25 26.77 5.94
CA GLU A 53 -4.09 27.55 6.37
C GLU A 53 -2.80 26.70 6.31
N ALA A 54 -2.87 25.45 6.77
CA ALA A 54 -1.73 24.53 6.72
C ALA A 54 -1.35 24.16 5.28
N LYS A 55 -2.34 23.95 4.40
CA LYS A 55 -2.08 23.68 2.97
C LYS A 55 -1.39 24.87 2.28
N LYS A 56 -1.85 26.11 2.56
CA LYS A 56 -1.21 27.32 2.03
C LYS A 56 0.23 27.47 2.52
N GLU A 57 0.48 27.21 3.80
CA GLU A 57 1.84 27.26 4.35
C GLU A 57 2.77 26.25 3.66
N ILE A 58 2.29 25.03 3.42
CA ILE A 58 3.04 23.98 2.71
C ILE A 58 3.32 24.40 1.26
N GLU A 59 2.32 24.96 0.57
CA GLU A 59 2.46 25.45 -0.80
C GLU A 59 3.49 26.60 -0.89
N GLU A 60 3.43 27.57 0.02
CA GLU A 60 4.37 28.70 0.08
C GLU A 60 5.80 28.26 0.41
N LYS A 61 5.96 27.27 1.29
CA LYS A 61 7.27 26.72 1.68
C LYS A 61 7.82 25.69 0.70
N GLY A 62 6.97 25.10 -0.14
CA GLY A 62 7.31 24.03 -1.06
C GLY A 62 7.58 22.67 -0.39
N GLU A 63 7.36 22.54 0.92
CA GLU A 63 7.57 21.29 1.66
C GLU A 63 6.52 21.08 2.76
N TRP A 64 6.14 19.83 2.96
CA TRP A 64 5.36 19.37 4.09
C TRP A 64 6.23 18.58 5.07
N LYS A 65 6.33 19.08 6.30
CA LYS A 65 6.96 18.35 7.41
C LYS A 65 5.93 17.42 8.05
N LEU A 66 5.87 16.19 7.56
CA LEU A 66 4.96 15.16 8.06
C LEU A 66 5.49 14.60 9.40
N PRO A 67 4.77 14.76 10.53
CA PRO A 67 5.23 14.24 11.82
C PRO A 67 5.42 12.73 11.78
N THR A 68 6.47 12.23 12.42
CA THR A 68 6.74 10.80 12.51
C THR A 68 7.55 10.44 13.76
N LYS A 69 7.28 9.26 14.33
CA LYS A 69 8.06 8.68 15.42
C LYS A 69 9.29 7.90 14.94
N HIS A 70 9.49 7.81 13.63
CA HIS A 70 10.51 6.94 13.02
C HIS A 70 11.75 7.71 12.52
N SER A 71 11.82 9.01 12.76
CA SER A 71 12.93 9.91 12.40
C SER A 71 13.46 10.61 13.65
N GLU A 72 14.78 10.80 13.75
CA GLU A 72 15.39 11.57 14.85
C GLU A 72 14.92 13.03 14.86
N GLU A 73 14.66 13.60 13.69
CA GLU A 73 14.13 14.96 13.53
C GLU A 73 12.64 15.07 13.90
N GLY A 74 11.95 13.93 14.09
CA GLY A 74 10.52 13.88 14.43
C GLY A 74 9.57 14.15 13.25
N PHE A 75 10.10 14.31 12.04
CA PHE A 75 9.31 14.45 10.82
C PHE A 75 10.02 13.85 9.60
N TYR A 76 9.26 13.65 8.52
CA TYR A 76 9.74 13.47 7.16
C TYR A 76 9.43 14.73 6.34
N SER A 77 10.39 15.26 5.60
CA SER A 77 10.14 16.33 4.62
C SER A 77 9.64 15.72 3.32
N VAL A 78 8.44 16.12 2.91
CA VAL A 78 7.81 15.74 1.66
C VAL A 78 7.70 16.98 0.76
N PRO A 79 8.35 17.01 -0.42
CA PRO A 79 8.19 18.12 -1.35
C PRO A 79 6.73 18.30 -1.76
N TYR A 80 6.24 19.54 -1.84
CA TYR A 80 4.86 19.81 -2.24
C TYR A 80 4.58 19.30 -3.67
N GLU A 81 5.56 19.40 -4.58
CA GLU A 81 5.48 18.86 -5.93
C GLU A 81 5.19 17.34 -5.96
N LEU A 82 5.70 16.58 -4.97
CA LEU A 82 5.41 15.14 -4.86
C LEU A 82 3.95 14.91 -4.52
N ILE A 83 3.35 15.75 -3.68
CA ILE A 83 1.94 15.65 -3.31
C ILE A 83 1.07 15.93 -4.53
N GLN A 84 1.40 16.98 -5.29
CA GLN A 84 0.71 17.36 -6.52
C GLN A 84 0.83 16.26 -7.59
N GLU A 85 2.00 15.64 -7.72
CA GLU A 85 2.18 14.52 -8.64
C GLU A 85 1.34 13.31 -8.19
N ALA A 86 1.38 12.98 -6.90
CA ALA A 86 0.70 11.84 -6.31
C ALA A 86 -0.83 11.88 -6.52
N GLU A 87 -1.44 13.07 -6.63
CA GLU A 87 -2.86 13.22 -6.98
C GLU A 87 -3.23 12.56 -8.31
N ASN A 88 -2.32 12.58 -9.29
CA ASN A 88 -2.52 11.94 -10.60
C ASN A 88 -2.38 10.41 -10.54
N HIS A 89 -1.93 9.88 -9.40
CA HIS A 89 -1.69 8.46 -9.18
C HIS A 89 -2.66 7.86 -8.16
N CYS A 90 -3.70 8.59 -7.75
CA CYS A 90 -4.76 8.04 -6.92
C CYS A 90 -5.50 6.91 -7.65
N VAL A 91 -5.71 5.79 -6.96
CA VAL A 91 -6.30 4.57 -7.54
C VAL A 91 -7.62 4.14 -6.89
N LEU A 92 -7.96 4.64 -5.71
CA LEU A 92 -9.11 4.18 -4.92
C LEU A 92 -10.44 4.86 -5.29
N SER A 93 -10.46 5.68 -6.34
CA SER A 93 -11.67 6.35 -6.86
C SER A 93 -12.41 5.52 -7.93
N SER A 94 -11.84 4.40 -8.38
CA SER A 94 -12.42 3.54 -9.41
C SER A 94 -12.02 2.08 -9.22
N PRO A 95 -12.75 1.11 -9.81
CA PRO A 95 -12.36 -0.29 -9.76
C PRO A 95 -10.95 -0.53 -10.33
N LEU A 96 -10.14 -1.27 -9.59
CA LEU A 96 -8.78 -1.68 -9.95
C LEU A 96 -8.86 -2.93 -10.84
N PRO A 97 -8.43 -2.88 -12.11
CA PRO A 97 -8.53 -4.00 -13.06
C PRO A 97 -7.49 -5.11 -12.81
N ILE A 98 -7.26 -5.45 -11.53
CA ILE A 98 -6.38 -6.50 -11.05
C ILE A 98 -7.19 -7.79 -10.96
N LYS A 99 -6.75 -8.83 -11.65
CA LYS A 99 -7.45 -10.13 -11.74
C LYS A 99 -6.69 -11.28 -11.08
N CYS A 100 -5.44 -11.05 -10.72
CA CYS A 100 -4.63 -12.06 -10.02
C CYS A 100 -5.03 -12.15 -8.53
N PRO A 101 -4.65 -13.22 -7.83
CA PRO A 101 -4.82 -13.33 -6.38
C PRO A 101 -4.13 -12.19 -5.63
N VAL A 102 -4.79 -11.70 -4.58
CA VAL A 102 -4.26 -10.62 -3.72
C VAL A 102 -4.40 -10.98 -2.24
N ARG A 103 -3.33 -10.76 -1.47
CA ARG A 103 -3.33 -10.88 -0.01
C ARG A 103 -2.92 -9.55 0.61
N LEU A 104 -3.74 -8.99 1.50
CA LEU A 104 -3.48 -7.70 2.15
C LEU A 104 -3.31 -7.90 3.65
N ILE A 105 -2.12 -7.66 4.18
CA ILE A 105 -1.79 -7.80 5.60
C ILE A 105 -1.73 -6.40 6.22
N HIS A 106 -2.48 -6.16 7.30
CA HIS A 106 -2.48 -4.87 7.98
C HIS A 106 -2.57 -5.02 9.50
N GLY A 107 -1.85 -4.17 10.23
CA GLY A 107 -1.93 -4.07 11.69
C GLY A 107 -3.11 -3.21 12.15
N LEU A 108 -3.88 -3.67 13.14
CA LEU A 108 -4.96 -2.86 13.74
C LEU A 108 -4.45 -1.73 14.65
N LYS A 109 -3.16 -1.76 15.01
CA LYS A 109 -2.48 -0.68 15.75
C LYS A 109 -1.53 0.10 14.85
N ASP A 110 -1.78 0.08 13.54
CA ASP A 110 -1.10 0.98 12.62
C ASP A 110 -1.59 2.41 12.91
N GLU A 111 -0.65 3.26 13.35
CA GLU A 111 -0.89 4.68 13.65
C GLU A 111 -0.45 5.58 12.49
N ASP A 112 0.24 5.02 11.49
CA ASP A 112 0.75 5.74 10.34
C ASP A 112 -0.28 5.67 9.19
N ILE A 113 -0.81 4.47 8.93
CA ILE A 113 -1.80 4.20 7.87
C ILE A 113 -3.04 3.52 8.47
N PRO A 114 -4.26 4.07 8.29
CA PRO A 114 -5.48 3.39 8.73
C PRO A 114 -5.69 2.06 8.00
N TRP A 115 -5.87 0.97 8.75
CA TRP A 115 -6.06 -0.38 8.20
C TRP A 115 -7.26 -0.51 7.24
N GLN A 116 -8.25 0.37 7.37
CA GLN A 116 -9.40 0.47 6.48
C GLN A 116 -8.99 0.80 5.02
N ILE A 117 -7.80 1.36 4.79
CA ILE A 117 -7.26 1.53 3.43
C ILE A 117 -7.08 0.18 2.75
N SER A 118 -6.64 -0.86 3.46
CA SER A 118 -6.58 -2.22 2.89
C SER A 118 -7.96 -2.77 2.56
N MET A 119 -9.00 -2.43 3.34
CA MET A 119 -10.38 -2.79 2.96
C MET A 119 -10.81 -2.10 1.68
N LYS A 120 -10.60 -0.79 1.58
CA LYS A 120 -10.92 -0.02 0.36
C LYS A 120 -10.17 -0.55 -0.87
N VAL A 121 -8.90 -0.94 -0.70
CA VAL A 121 -8.13 -1.58 -1.78
C VAL A 121 -8.81 -2.88 -2.22
N ALA A 122 -9.17 -3.76 -1.27
CA ALA A 122 -9.85 -5.01 -1.58
C ALA A 122 -11.20 -4.81 -2.27
N GLU A 123 -12.01 -3.85 -1.79
CA GLU A 123 -13.31 -3.51 -2.37
C GLU A 123 -13.21 -3.01 -3.82
N ASN A 124 -12.12 -2.31 -4.16
CA ASN A 124 -11.91 -1.82 -5.52
C ASN A 124 -11.27 -2.86 -6.46
N ILE A 125 -10.59 -3.90 -5.94
CA ILE A 125 -10.00 -4.94 -6.79
C ILE A 125 -11.10 -5.79 -7.46
N VAL A 126 -10.98 -5.98 -8.78
CA VAL A 126 -11.96 -6.76 -9.57
C VAL A 126 -11.83 -8.27 -9.36
N SER A 127 -10.64 -8.76 -8.96
CA SER A 127 -10.43 -10.18 -8.63
C SER A 127 -11.38 -10.65 -7.54
N GLY A 128 -11.94 -11.85 -7.70
CA GLY A 128 -12.70 -12.53 -6.64
C GLY A 128 -11.81 -13.24 -5.61
N ASP A 129 -10.51 -13.31 -5.86
CA ASP A 129 -9.52 -13.95 -4.98
C ASP A 129 -8.72 -12.89 -4.23
N VAL A 130 -9.34 -12.33 -3.19
CA VAL A 130 -8.76 -11.26 -2.36
C VAL A 130 -9.03 -11.54 -0.89
N ASP A 131 -7.96 -11.66 -0.11
CA ASP A 131 -8.05 -11.80 1.35
C ASP A 131 -7.40 -10.63 2.08
N ILE A 132 -7.99 -10.29 3.23
CA ILE A 132 -7.43 -9.31 4.17
C ILE A 132 -7.10 -10.00 5.49
N ILE A 133 -5.86 -9.86 5.93
CA ILE A 133 -5.35 -10.38 7.19
C ILE A 133 -5.13 -9.20 8.15
N LEU A 134 -5.98 -9.07 9.15
CA LEU A 134 -5.90 -8.01 10.16
C LEU A 134 -5.24 -8.51 11.46
N ARG A 135 -4.05 -7.99 11.77
CA ARG A 135 -3.28 -8.36 12.97
C ARG A 135 -3.64 -7.44 14.12
N LYS A 136 -4.32 -7.97 15.15
CA LYS A 136 -4.79 -7.19 16.33
C LYS A 136 -3.69 -6.38 17.02
N SER A 137 -2.47 -6.92 17.11
CA SER A 137 -1.33 -6.25 17.72
C SER A 137 -0.36 -5.64 16.70
N GLY A 138 -0.59 -5.85 15.40
CA GLY A 138 0.31 -5.38 14.36
C GLY A 138 0.35 -3.86 14.29
N GLN A 139 1.55 -3.33 14.08
CA GLN A 139 1.81 -1.90 13.86
C GLN A 139 2.27 -1.70 12.41
N HIS A 140 2.48 -0.45 11.99
CA HIS A 140 2.83 -0.10 10.61
C HIS A 140 3.94 -0.95 9.99
N ARG A 141 5.04 -1.14 10.72
CA ARG A 141 6.23 -1.81 10.18
C ARG A 141 6.09 -3.32 10.01
N MET A 142 5.11 -3.96 10.66
CA MET A 142 4.87 -5.41 10.60
C MET A 142 6.15 -6.25 10.67
N LYS A 143 7.04 -5.91 11.62
CA LYS A 143 8.43 -6.40 11.67
C LYS A 143 8.73 -7.34 12.82
N GLU A 144 7.78 -7.54 13.74
CA GLU A 144 7.97 -8.46 14.85
C GLU A 144 8.03 -9.90 14.32
N LYS A 145 8.66 -10.81 15.08
CA LYS A 145 8.86 -12.20 14.63
C LYS A 145 7.58 -12.87 14.13
N ASP A 146 6.47 -12.63 14.81
CA ASP A 146 5.18 -13.21 14.43
C ASP A 146 4.51 -12.49 13.26
N ASP A 147 4.85 -11.23 13.00
CA ASP A 147 4.38 -10.52 11.80
C ASP A 147 5.12 -11.04 10.56
N ILE A 148 6.44 -11.23 10.67
CA ILE A 148 7.26 -11.82 9.60
C ILE A 148 6.79 -13.24 9.26
N LYS A 149 6.47 -14.06 10.27
CA LYS A 149 5.89 -15.40 10.03
C LYS A 149 4.62 -15.33 9.20
N VAL A 150 3.70 -14.44 9.53
CA VAL A 150 2.45 -14.26 8.77
C VAL A 150 2.75 -13.86 7.34
N ILE A 151 3.69 -12.94 7.11
CA ILE A 151 4.09 -12.53 5.75
C ILE A 151 4.67 -13.71 4.97
N VAL A 152 5.61 -14.46 5.56
CA VAL A 152 6.25 -15.61 4.91
C VAL A 152 5.22 -16.68 4.56
N TYR A 153 4.38 -17.09 5.52
CA TYR A 153 3.35 -18.10 5.29
C TYR A 153 2.34 -17.67 4.23
N THR A 154 1.99 -16.37 4.20
CA THR A 154 1.10 -15.83 3.16
C THR A 154 1.72 -15.95 1.77
N VAL A 155 3.02 -15.71 1.65
CA VAL A 155 3.73 -15.85 0.36
C VAL A 155 3.87 -17.33 -0.02
N GLU A 156 4.21 -18.21 0.92
CA GLU A 156 4.34 -19.65 0.68
C GLU A 156 3.03 -20.29 0.22
N ASP A 157 1.93 -20.02 0.92
CA ASP A 157 0.59 -20.50 0.55
C ASP A 157 0.20 -20.04 -0.86
N LEU A 158 0.52 -18.79 -1.21
CA LEU A 158 0.23 -18.23 -2.54
C LEU A 158 1.09 -18.88 -3.63
N ILE A 159 2.34 -19.25 -3.33
CA ILE A 159 3.20 -19.99 -4.26
C ILE A 159 2.64 -21.39 -4.51
N GLU A 160 2.19 -22.08 -3.46
CA GLU A 160 1.57 -23.40 -3.57
C GLU A 160 0.27 -23.34 -4.40
N GLN A 161 -0.60 -22.37 -4.11
CA GLN A 161 -1.83 -22.13 -4.86
C GLN A 161 -1.58 -21.91 -6.36
N LEU A 162 -0.55 -21.12 -6.72
CA LEU A 162 -0.20 -20.84 -8.11
C LEU A 162 0.49 -22.00 -8.84
N SER A 163 0.98 -23.00 -8.10
CA SER A 163 1.68 -24.17 -8.65
C SER A 163 0.74 -25.35 -8.94
N THR A 164 -0.54 -25.23 -8.55
CA THR A 164 -1.58 -26.25 -8.72
C THR A 164 -2.46 -25.95 -9.92
#